data_AF-G7GKZ3-F1
#
_entry.id   AF-G7GKZ3-F1
#
_cell.length_a   1.000
_cell.length_b   1.000
_cell.length_c   1.000
_cell.angle_alpha   90.00
_cell.angle_beta   90.00
_cell.angle_gamma   90.00
#
_symmetry.space_group_name_H-M   'P 1'
#
loop_
_entity.id
_entity.type
_entity.pdbx_description
1 polymer ?
#
loop_
_entity_poly.entity_id
_entity_poly.type
_entity_poly.pdbx_seq_one_letter_code
_entity_poly.pdbx_strand_id
1 'polypeptide(L)'
;MTEYRKLRTSHWRAYGAVAVSTIALAGGMVIGAGEAAAAESITGEVGCINSTVTGVWVQGASSTSGWAKWSVPIVLGGHSKANFSYTLNKGGNYQVHVGCGGTSKSWKVSAKSGWVSGSGKKFRCNDISPALQAAGIAVLKKNLTQGIAYQTCKVV
;
A
#
# COMPACT_ATOMS: atom_id res chain seq x y z
N MET A 1 39.37 -15.87 71.60
CA MET A 1 40.44 -16.30 70.68
C MET A 1 40.27 -15.50 69.41
N THR A 2 40.85 -14.29 69.33
CA THR A 2 42.23 -13.97 68.91
C THR A 2 42.34 -13.91 67.38
N GLU A 3 42.58 -12.70 66.86
CA GLU A 3 43.28 -12.28 65.61
C GLU A 3 42.81 -10.83 65.34
N TYR A 4 43.41 -9.75 65.85
CA TYR A 4 44.75 -9.16 65.73
C TYR A 4 45.22 -8.73 64.32
N ARG A 5 45.00 -7.43 64.06
CA ARG A 5 45.86 -6.43 63.40
C ARG A 5 46.10 -6.51 61.87
N LYS A 6 45.78 -5.39 61.19
CA LYS A 6 46.85 -4.45 60.78
C LYS A 6 46.32 -3.04 60.47
N LEU A 7 46.78 -2.08 61.27
CA LEU A 7 46.76 -0.65 60.99
C LEU A 7 47.62 -0.32 59.76
N ARG A 8 47.13 0.58 58.90
CA ARG A 8 47.99 1.53 58.16
C ARG A 8 47.34 2.91 58.19
N THR A 9 47.91 3.73 59.06
CA THR A 9 47.98 5.19 58.98
C THR A 9 48.59 5.64 57.66
N SER A 10 48.07 6.71 57.04
CA SER A 10 48.83 7.97 56.87
C SER A 10 48.24 8.90 55.80
N HIS A 11 47.67 10.01 56.28
CA HIS A 11 47.93 11.40 55.91
C HIS A 11 47.80 11.93 54.46
N TRP A 12 47.41 13.22 54.40
CA TRP A 12 47.53 14.20 53.29
C TRP A 12 46.44 14.06 52.21
N ARG A 13 45.68 15.08 51.78
CA ARG A 13 45.74 16.55 51.85
C ARG A 13 44.30 17.07 51.66
N ALA A 14 43.88 18.05 52.45
CA ALA A 14 42.89 19.02 51.98
C ALA A 14 43.48 19.75 50.76
N TYR A 15 42.70 20.02 49.71
CA TYR A 15 42.73 21.19 48.82
C TYR A 15 41.92 20.89 47.56
N GLY A 16 41.02 21.81 47.21
CA GLY A 16 40.46 21.91 45.87
C GLY A 16 38.96 21.64 45.80
N ALA A 17 38.17 22.63 46.20
CA ALA A 17 36.82 22.79 45.67
C ALA A 17 36.95 22.97 44.15
N VAL A 18 36.57 21.96 43.38
CA VAL A 18 36.31 22.10 41.94
C VAL A 18 34.80 22.10 41.78
N ALA A 19 34.25 23.29 41.57
CA ALA A 19 32.90 23.48 41.09
C ALA A 19 32.79 22.80 39.71
N VAL A 20 32.17 21.63 39.66
CA VAL A 20 31.80 21.00 38.39
C VAL A 20 30.39 21.49 38.06
N SER A 21 30.34 22.47 37.16
CA SER A 21 29.13 23.00 36.56
C SER A 21 28.18 21.89 36.13
N THR A 22 26.95 21.96 36.62
CA THR A 22 25.80 21.20 36.13
C THR A 22 25.55 21.57 34.66
N ILE A 23 25.97 20.71 33.72
CA ILE A 23 25.45 20.76 32.35
C ILE A 23 24.12 20.02 32.39
N ALA A 24 23.03 20.77 32.58
CA ALA A 24 21.70 20.29 32.28
C ALA A 24 21.61 20.07 30.76
N LEU A 25 21.78 18.82 30.33
CA LEU A 25 21.44 18.39 28.97
C LEU A 25 19.92 18.49 28.82
N ALA A 26 19.45 19.67 28.44
CA ALA A 26 18.12 19.86 27.88
C ALA A 26 18.10 19.21 26.50
N GLY A 27 18.02 17.88 26.47
CA GLY A 27 17.72 17.09 25.28
C GLY A 27 16.29 17.38 24.87
N GLY A 28 16.09 18.45 24.08
CA GLY A 28 14.82 18.72 23.43
C GLY A 28 14.50 17.57 22.48
N MET A 29 13.58 16.69 22.86
CA MET A 29 12.88 15.83 21.91
C MET A 29 12.12 16.76 20.96
N VAL A 30 12.67 16.99 19.78
CA VAL A 30 11.88 17.50 18.65
C VAL A 30 10.93 16.38 18.27
N ILE A 31 9.74 16.38 18.87
CA ILE A 31 8.62 15.58 18.38
C ILE A 31 8.27 16.21 17.03
N GLY A 32 8.81 15.65 15.95
CA GLY A 32 8.37 16.00 14.61
C GLY A 32 6.87 15.71 14.54
N ALA A 33 6.06 16.77 14.46
CA ALA A 33 4.65 16.63 14.12
C ALA A 33 4.62 15.96 12.75
N GLY A 34 4.28 14.67 12.72
CA GLY A 34 4.10 13.95 11.46
C GLY A 34 3.08 14.73 10.63
N GLU A 35 3.53 15.23 9.48
CA GLU A 35 2.71 16.03 8.59
C GLU A 35 1.48 15.20 8.22
N ALA A 36 0.31 15.66 8.67
CA ALA A 36 -0.92 14.94 8.43
C ALA A 36 -1.15 14.91 6.91
N ALA A 37 -0.95 13.74 6.30
CA ALA A 37 -1.12 13.59 4.88
C ALA A 37 -2.54 14.01 4.47
N ALA A 38 -2.63 14.97 3.55
CA ALA A 38 -3.89 15.55 3.13
C ALA A 38 -4.76 14.53 2.37
N ALA A 39 -6.07 14.77 2.36
CA ALA A 39 -6.97 13.96 1.55
C ALA A 39 -6.64 14.10 0.05
N GLU A 40 -6.61 12.98 -0.66
CA GLU A 40 -6.27 12.91 -2.08
C GLU A 40 -7.42 12.26 -2.86
N SER A 41 -7.90 12.94 -3.90
CA SER A 41 -8.86 12.37 -4.84
C SER A 41 -8.14 11.64 -5.97
N ILE A 42 -8.36 10.34 -6.06
CA ILE A 42 -7.80 9.49 -7.10
C ILE A 42 -8.86 9.18 -8.15
N THR A 43 -8.44 9.16 -9.41
CA THR A 43 -9.23 8.71 -10.56
C THR A 43 -8.40 7.74 -11.39
N GLY A 44 -9.05 6.98 -12.26
CA GLY A 44 -8.35 6.09 -13.18
C GLY A 44 -9.28 5.32 -14.10
N GLU A 45 -8.68 4.50 -14.95
CA GLU A 45 -9.38 3.52 -15.80
C GLU A 45 -9.02 2.12 -15.31
N VAL A 46 -10.01 1.24 -15.19
CA VAL A 46 -9.80 -0.20 -15.01
C VAL A 46 -10.34 -0.93 -16.23
N GLY A 47 -9.74 -2.07 -16.57
CA GLY A 47 -10.31 -2.92 -17.60
C GLY A 47 -9.97 -4.39 -17.43
N CYS A 48 -10.96 -5.23 -17.64
CA CYS A 48 -10.83 -6.68 -17.68
C CYS A 48 -10.46 -7.11 -19.11
N ILE A 49 -9.74 -8.22 -19.28
CA ILE A 49 -9.33 -8.68 -20.61
C ILE A 49 -10.50 -9.35 -21.34
N ASN A 50 -11.27 -10.17 -20.63
CA ASN A 50 -12.28 -11.04 -21.24
C ASN A 50 -13.72 -10.68 -20.83
N SER A 51 -13.93 -10.23 -19.60
CA SER A 51 -15.27 -9.94 -19.04
C SER A 51 -15.53 -8.45 -18.89
N THR A 52 -16.72 -8.12 -18.39
CA THR A 52 -17.11 -6.75 -18.06
C THR A 52 -16.63 -6.35 -16.67
N VAL A 53 -16.38 -5.04 -16.47
CA VAL A 53 -16.12 -4.52 -15.12
C VAL A 53 -17.45 -4.44 -14.36
N THR A 54 -17.50 -5.03 -13.17
CA THR A 54 -18.71 -5.14 -12.34
C THR A 54 -18.57 -4.47 -10.97
N GLY A 55 -17.36 -4.04 -10.62
CA GLY A 55 -17.09 -3.33 -9.37
C GLY A 55 -15.65 -2.91 -9.25
N VAL A 56 -15.42 -1.86 -8.46
CA VAL A 56 -14.08 -1.34 -8.12
C VAL A 56 -14.05 -1.05 -6.62
N TRP A 57 -13.16 -1.73 -5.90
CA TRP A 57 -12.89 -1.49 -4.49
C TRP A 57 -11.47 -0.98 -4.32
N VAL A 58 -11.31 0.15 -3.64
CA VAL A 58 -10.01 0.76 -3.35
C VAL A 58 -9.61 0.41 -1.93
N GLN A 59 -8.38 -0.07 -1.77
CA GLN A 59 -7.79 -0.28 -0.46
C GLN A 59 -6.60 0.67 -0.28
N GLY A 60 -6.73 1.62 0.64
CA GLY A 60 -5.63 2.49 1.06
C GLY A 60 -4.67 1.77 2.00
N ALA A 61 -3.38 2.07 1.92
CA ALA A 61 -2.35 1.50 2.80
C ALA A 61 -2.43 2.12 4.20
N SER A 62 -2.50 3.45 4.24
CA SER A 62 -2.60 4.29 5.44
C SER A 62 -3.89 5.12 5.47
N SER A 63 -4.80 4.87 4.52
CA SER A 63 -6.02 5.65 4.28
C SER A 63 -7.26 4.74 4.25
N THR A 64 -8.44 5.34 4.17
CA THR A 64 -9.72 4.62 4.10
C THR A 64 -9.80 3.71 2.88
N SER A 65 -10.39 2.54 3.09
CA SER A 65 -10.73 1.59 2.02
C SER A 65 -12.23 1.59 1.77
N GLY A 66 -12.66 1.37 0.53
CA GLY A 66 -14.08 1.46 0.19
C GLY A 66 -14.39 1.22 -1.28
N TRP A 67 -15.69 1.17 -1.57
CA TRP A 67 -16.21 1.12 -2.93
C TRP A 67 -15.93 2.44 -3.65
N ALA A 68 -15.29 2.35 -4.82
CA ALA A 68 -15.12 3.50 -5.71
C ALA A 68 -16.43 3.77 -6.47
N LYS A 69 -16.65 5.03 -6.82
CA LYS A 69 -17.63 5.38 -7.85
C LYS A 69 -17.03 4.99 -9.19
N TRP A 70 -17.78 4.31 -10.05
CA TRP A 70 -17.29 3.91 -11.37
C TRP A 70 -18.40 3.95 -12.42
N SER A 71 -18.00 4.10 -13.69
CA SER A 71 -18.91 4.09 -14.84
C SER A 71 -18.24 3.47 -16.06
N VAL A 72 -19.01 2.68 -16.81
CA VAL A 72 -18.58 2.13 -18.10
C VAL A 72 -18.79 3.22 -19.16
N PRO A 73 -17.76 3.62 -19.93
CA PRO A 73 -17.96 4.55 -21.03
C PRO A 73 -18.87 3.93 -22.09
N ILE A 74 -19.80 4.73 -22.63
CA ILE A 74 -20.70 4.30 -23.70
C ILE A 74 -19.90 4.29 -25.01
N VAL A 75 -19.13 3.24 -25.25
CA VAL A 75 -18.41 3.01 -26.50
C VAL A 75 -18.73 1.61 -27.02
N LEU A 76 -18.96 1.49 -28.33
CA LEU A 76 -19.21 0.20 -29.00
C LEU A 76 -18.03 -0.74 -28.75
N GLY A 77 -18.28 -1.92 -28.16
CA GLY A 77 -17.24 -2.88 -27.76
C GLY A 77 -16.55 -2.58 -26.40
N GLY A 78 -17.05 -1.61 -25.63
CA GLY A 78 -16.39 -1.04 -24.44
C GLY A 78 -16.72 -1.64 -23.08
N HIS A 79 -17.50 -2.72 -22.98
CA HIS A 79 -17.97 -3.22 -21.68
C HIS A 79 -16.86 -3.74 -20.76
N SER A 80 -15.65 -3.93 -21.29
CA SER A 80 -14.48 -4.42 -20.56
C SER A 80 -13.67 -3.31 -19.88
N LYS A 81 -14.14 -2.05 -19.88
CA LYS A 81 -13.46 -0.91 -19.25
C LYS A 81 -14.41 -0.09 -18.39
N ALA A 82 -13.89 0.55 -17.35
CA ALA A 82 -14.62 1.53 -16.56
C ALA A 82 -13.68 2.63 -16.04
N ASN A 83 -14.18 3.85 -15.98
CA ASN A 83 -13.53 4.92 -15.23
C ASN A 83 -13.97 4.84 -13.77
N PHE A 84 -13.05 5.09 -12.84
CA PHE A 84 -13.35 5.10 -11.40
C PHE A 84 -12.82 6.36 -10.72
N SER A 85 -13.41 6.68 -9.56
CA SER A 85 -12.97 7.73 -8.66
C SER A 85 -13.19 7.34 -7.20
N TYR A 86 -12.26 7.75 -6.34
CA TYR A 86 -12.30 7.51 -4.90
C TYR A 86 -11.47 8.58 -4.16
N THR A 87 -11.76 8.84 -2.89
CA THR A 87 -11.00 9.79 -2.08
C THR A 87 -10.30 9.05 -0.95
N LEU A 88 -8.97 9.12 -0.95
CA LEU A 88 -8.11 8.68 0.13
C LEU A 88 -8.07 9.77 1.19
N ASN A 89 -8.69 9.57 2.35
CA ASN A 89 -8.77 10.58 3.40
C ASN A 89 -7.40 11.03 3.98
N LYS A 90 -6.32 10.31 3.69
CA LYS A 90 -4.95 10.62 4.10
C LYS A 90 -3.94 10.48 2.94
N GLY A 91 -4.44 10.47 1.69
CA GLY A 91 -3.62 10.21 0.51
C GLY A 91 -2.81 8.91 0.58
N GLY A 92 -1.70 8.88 -0.15
CA GLY A 92 -0.68 7.85 -0.05
C GLY A 92 -0.92 6.64 -0.97
N ASN A 93 -0.32 5.51 -0.61
CA ASN A 93 -0.39 4.31 -1.44
C ASN A 93 -1.76 3.65 -1.35
N TYR A 94 -2.24 3.13 -2.47
CA TYR A 94 -3.46 2.36 -2.58
C TYR A 94 -3.30 1.18 -3.54
N GLN A 95 -4.19 0.21 -3.43
CA GLN A 95 -4.36 -0.87 -4.39
C GLN A 95 -5.82 -0.95 -4.80
N VAL A 96 -6.06 -1.38 -6.03
CA VAL A 96 -7.41 -1.51 -6.60
C VAL A 96 -7.74 -2.99 -6.74
N HIS A 97 -8.94 -3.36 -6.30
CA HIS A 97 -9.55 -4.65 -6.56
C HIS A 97 -10.67 -4.44 -7.57
N VAL A 98 -10.61 -5.17 -8.68
CA VAL A 98 -11.52 -5.04 -9.82
C VAL A 98 -12.33 -6.32 -9.97
N GLY A 99 -13.64 -6.20 -9.90
CA GLY A 99 -14.57 -7.27 -10.21
C GLY A 99 -14.69 -7.47 -11.71
N CYS A 100 -14.17 -8.56 -12.24
CA CYS A 100 -14.32 -8.96 -13.64
C CYS A 100 -15.41 -10.03 -13.78
N GLY A 101 -16.54 -9.66 -14.38
CA GLY A 101 -17.73 -10.49 -14.53
C GLY A 101 -18.51 -10.75 -13.23
N GLY A 102 -19.71 -11.31 -13.35
CA GLY A 102 -20.62 -11.53 -12.23
C GLY A 102 -21.52 -10.32 -11.96
N THR A 103 -21.73 -9.99 -10.69
CA THR A 103 -22.53 -8.83 -10.24
C THR A 103 -21.75 -7.99 -9.23
N SER A 104 -22.17 -6.75 -8.98
CA SER A 104 -21.52 -5.87 -8.00
C SER A 104 -21.46 -6.44 -6.57
N LYS A 105 -22.37 -7.38 -6.23
CA LYS A 105 -22.41 -8.07 -4.92
C LYS A 105 -21.63 -9.39 -4.91
N SER A 106 -21.32 -9.96 -6.08
CA SER A 106 -20.66 -11.26 -6.21
C SER A 106 -19.86 -11.28 -7.51
N TRP A 107 -18.57 -10.97 -7.41
CA TRP A 107 -17.66 -10.98 -8.54
C TRP A 107 -17.30 -12.40 -8.96
N LYS A 108 -17.24 -12.65 -10.26
CA LYS A 108 -16.74 -13.93 -10.78
C LYS A 108 -15.23 -14.05 -10.61
N VAL A 109 -14.51 -12.96 -10.86
CA VAL A 109 -13.07 -12.83 -10.65
C VAL A 109 -12.80 -11.54 -9.89
N SER A 110 -12.06 -11.63 -8.80
CA SER A 110 -11.54 -10.48 -8.05
C SER A 110 -10.08 -10.28 -8.42
N ALA A 111 -9.79 -9.35 -9.33
CA ALA A 111 -8.43 -9.07 -9.78
C ALA A 111 -7.80 -7.94 -8.96
N LYS A 112 -6.58 -8.15 -8.47
CA LYS A 112 -5.91 -7.23 -7.54
C LYS A 112 -4.69 -6.57 -8.16
N SER A 113 -4.54 -5.25 -8.00
CA SER A 113 -3.33 -4.52 -8.38
C SER A 113 -2.22 -4.62 -7.33
N GLY A 114 -0.99 -4.26 -7.72
CA GLY A 114 0.03 -3.85 -6.76
C GLY A 114 -0.32 -2.50 -6.09
N TRP A 115 0.46 -2.13 -5.07
CA TRP A 115 0.39 -0.81 -4.45
C TRP A 115 0.92 0.27 -5.38
N VAL A 116 0.17 1.36 -5.52
CA VAL A 116 0.50 2.52 -6.35
C VAL A 116 0.16 3.81 -5.61
N SER A 117 0.69 4.94 -6.07
CA SER A 117 0.37 6.28 -5.57
C SER A 117 -0.05 7.20 -6.72
N GLY A 118 -0.71 8.30 -6.38
CA GLY A 118 -1.16 9.32 -7.33
C GLY A 118 -2.43 8.95 -8.10
N SER A 119 -2.94 9.92 -8.85
CA SER A 119 -4.17 9.81 -9.64
C SER A 119 -3.89 9.51 -11.13
N GLY A 120 -4.93 9.17 -11.90
CA GLY A 120 -4.87 8.97 -13.36
C GLY A 120 -4.31 7.63 -13.82
N LYS A 121 -4.25 6.61 -12.96
CA LYS A 121 -3.69 5.28 -13.31
C LYS A 121 -4.65 4.49 -14.20
N LYS A 122 -4.09 3.70 -15.12
CA LYS A 122 -4.83 2.75 -15.96
C LYS A 122 -4.44 1.34 -15.57
N PHE A 123 -5.42 0.50 -15.23
CA PHE A 123 -5.21 -0.87 -14.81
C PHE A 123 -5.78 -1.84 -15.84
N ARG A 124 -4.97 -2.80 -16.27
CA ARG A 124 -5.42 -3.96 -17.06
C ARG A 124 -5.41 -5.18 -16.15
N CYS A 125 -6.54 -5.88 -16.07
CA CYS A 125 -6.78 -6.99 -15.16
C CYS A 125 -7.01 -8.28 -15.92
N ASN A 126 -6.31 -9.34 -15.54
CA ASN A 126 -6.45 -10.63 -16.18
C ASN A 126 -7.50 -11.51 -15.48
N ASP A 127 -8.61 -11.73 -16.18
CA ASP A 127 -9.72 -12.60 -15.80
C ASP A 127 -9.83 -13.86 -16.65
N ILE A 128 -8.86 -14.11 -17.54
CA ILE A 128 -8.77 -15.34 -18.31
C ILE A 128 -8.30 -16.46 -17.39
N SER A 129 -9.20 -17.41 -17.12
CA SER A 129 -8.87 -18.59 -16.31
C SER A 129 -7.67 -19.36 -16.87
N PRO A 130 -6.86 -20.02 -16.03
CA PRO A 130 -5.72 -20.82 -16.48
C PRO A 130 -6.09 -21.87 -17.54
N ALA A 131 -7.28 -22.48 -17.43
CA ALA A 131 -7.78 -23.43 -18.41
C ALA A 131 -8.01 -22.77 -19.79
N LEU A 132 -8.63 -21.58 -19.81
CA LEU A 132 -8.86 -20.84 -21.05
C LEU A 132 -7.55 -20.30 -21.65
N GLN A 133 -6.59 -19.92 -20.80
CA GLN A 133 -5.24 -19.58 -21.23
C GLN A 133 -4.55 -20.78 -21.89
N ALA A 134 -4.59 -21.96 -21.26
CA ALA A 134 -4.02 -23.18 -21.80
C ALA A 134 -4.66 -23.57 -23.14
N ALA A 135 -5.99 -23.47 -23.25
CA ALA A 135 -6.71 -23.68 -24.49
C ALA A 135 -6.31 -22.66 -25.58
N GLY A 136 -6.17 -21.39 -25.23
CA GLY A 136 -5.69 -20.36 -26.16
C GLY A 136 -4.28 -20.64 -26.69
N ILE A 137 -3.38 -21.13 -25.84
CA ILE A 137 -2.03 -21.53 -26.26
C ILE A 137 -2.09 -22.78 -27.15
N ALA A 138 -2.86 -23.79 -26.76
CA ALA A 138 -2.95 -25.06 -27.49
C ALA A 138 -3.63 -24.91 -28.86
N VAL A 139 -4.69 -24.13 -28.95
CA VAL A 139 -5.53 -23.99 -30.16
C VAL A 139 -5.08 -22.83 -31.04
N LEU A 140 -4.84 -21.66 -30.44
CA LEU A 140 -4.56 -20.43 -31.18
C LEU A 140 -3.06 -20.08 -31.22
N LYS A 141 -2.21 -20.81 -30.51
CA LYS A 141 -0.78 -20.50 -30.32
C LYS A 141 -0.55 -19.06 -29.81
N LYS A 142 -1.52 -18.51 -29.07
CA LYS A 142 -1.51 -17.13 -28.55
C LYS A 142 -1.66 -17.10 -27.04
N ASN A 143 -0.84 -16.30 -26.37
CA ASN A 143 -1.03 -16.00 -24.96
C ASN A 143 -2.04 -14.85 -24.80
N LEU A 144 -3.25 -15.20 -24.38
CA LEU A 144 -4.35 -14.24 -24.25
C LEU A 144 -4.24 -13.34 -23.01
N THR A 145 -3.35 -13.66 -22.06
CA THR A 145 -3.23 -12.94 -20.77
C THR A 145 -2.50 -11.61 -20.85
N GLN A 146 -1.92 -11.28 -22.00
CA GLN A 146 -1.08 -10.09 -22.19
C GLN A 146 0.11 -10.02 -21.21
N GLY A 147 0.55 -11.17 -20.67
CA GLY A 147 1.63 -11.24 -19.68
C GLY A 147 1.25 -10.81 -18.27
N ILE A 148 -0.05 -10.70 -17.96
CA ILE A 148 -0.57 -10.35 -16.64
C ILE A 148 -1.00 -11.64 -15.93
N ALA A 149 -0.57 -11.86 -14.69
CA ALA A 149 -0.93 -13.06 -13.94
C ALA A 149 -2.45 -13.11 -13.68
N TYR A 150 -3.03 -14.31 -13.68
CA TYR A 150 -4.46 -14.50 -13.41
C TYR A 150 -4.86 -13.87 -12.06
N GLN A 151 -6.03 -13.22 -12.00
CA GLN A 151 -6.52 -12.49 -10.81
C GLN A 151 -5.62 -11.33 -10.37
N THR A 152 -4.77 -10.82 -11.26
CA THR A 152 -3.98 -9.62 -11.00
C THR A 152 -4.29 -8.51 -11.98
N CYS A 153 -4.00 -7.28 -11.56
CA CYS A 153 -4.03 -6.10 -12.39
C CYS A 153 -2.64 -5.48 -12.47
N LYS A 154 -2.28 -4.99 -13.66
CA LYS A 154 -1.04 -4.26 -13.93
C LYS A 154 -1.37 -2.84 -14.39
N VAL A 155 -0.55 -1.88 -13.98
CA VAL A 155 -0.60 -0.52 -14.54
C VAL A 155 -0.07 -0.57 -15.97
N VAL A 156 -0.81 0.05 -16.90
CA VAL A 156 -0.50 0.08 -18.34
C VAL A 156 -0.33 1.50 -18.88
#